data_AF-A0A376RH28-F1
#
_entry.id   AF-A0A376RH28-F1
#
_cell.length_a   1.000
_cell.length_b   1.000
_cell.length_c   1.000
_cell.angle_alpha   90.00
_cell.angle_beta   90.00
_cell.angle_gamma   90.00
#
_symmetry.space_group_name_H-M   'P 1'
#
loop_
_entity.id
_entity.type
_entity.pdbx_description
1 polymer ?
#
loop_
_entity_poly.entity_id
_entity_poly.type
_entity_poly.pdbx_seq_one_letter_code
_entity_poly.pdbx_strand_id
1 'polypeptide(L)'
;MVPEELRDIFAPLIDEHAYSDEEKSLVKQADALCAYLKCLEELAAGNNEFLLAKTRLEATLEARRSQEMDYFMEVFVPSFHLSLDEISQDSPL
;
A
#
# COMPACT_ATOMS: atom_id res chain seq x y z
N MET A 1 28.27 -1.41 7.38
CA MET A 1 28.49 -1.49 5.93
C MET A 1 28.33 -2.94 5.49
N VAL A 2 27.74 -3.22 4.32
CA VAL A 2 27.57 -4.60 3.80
C VAL A 2 28.95 -5.21 3.48
N PRO A 3 29.23 -6.47 3.88
CA PRO A 3 30.45 -7.19 3.50
C PRO A 3 30.67 -7.21 1.98
N GLU A 4 31.92 -7.15 1.54
CA GLU A 4 32.25 -7.08 0.11
C GLU A 4 31.68 -8.25 -0.70
N GLU A 5 31.76 -9.46 -0.14
CA GLU A 5 31.25 -10.69 -0.75
C GLU A 5 29.72 -10.77 -0.89
N LEU A 6 28.98 -9.86 -0.25
CA LEU A 6 27.51 -9.81 -0.33
C LEU A 6 27.03 -8.55 -1.06
N ARG A 7 27.93 -7.65 -1.44
CA ARG A 7 27.55 -6.31 -1.90
C ARG A 7 26.76 -6.35 -3.19
N ASP A 8 27.10 -7.25 -4.10
CA ASP A 8 26.37 -7.50 -5.35
C ASP A 8 24.96 -8.06 -5.12
N ILE A 9 24.75 -8.83 -4.06
CA ILE A 9 23.42 -9.35 -3.66
C ILE A 9 22.53 -8.24 -3.11
N PHE A 10 23.08 -7.38 -2.23
CA PHE A 10 22.29 -6.33 -1.57
C PHE A 10 22.12 -5.07 -2.42
N ALA A 11 23.06 -4.75 -3.31
CA ALA A 11 23.01 -3.55 -4.14
C ALA A 11 21.68 -3.40 -4.90
N PRO A 12 21.19 -4.40 -5.67
CA PRO A 12 19.95 -4.23 -6.43
C PRO A 12 18.69 -4.20 -5.55
N LEU A 13 18.78 -4.54 -4.26
CA LEU A 13 17.65 -4.51 -3.32
C LEU A 13 17.54 -3.18 -2.56
N ILE A 14 18.65 -2.44 -2.47
CA ILE A 14 18.74 -1.19 -1.70
C ILE A 14 18.78 0.01 -2.65
N ASP A 15 19.49 -0.11 -3.76
CA ASP A 15 19.58 0.94 -4.76
C ASP A 15 18.34 0.93 -5.65
N GLU A 16 17.44 1.89 -5.42
CA GLU A 16 16.22 2.06 -6.22
C GLU A 16 16.54 2.29 -7.71
N HIS A 17 17.75 2.73 -8.09
CA HIS A 17 18.15 2.85 -9.49
C HIS A 17 18.24 1.50 -10.21
N ALA A 18 18.42 0.40 -9.47
CA ALA A 18 18.48 -0.95 -10.04
C ALA A 18 17.11 -1.50 -10.44
N TYR A 19 16.02 -0.90 -9.98
CA TYR A 19 14.67 -1.38 -10.26
C TYR A 19 14.27 -1.03 -11.69
N SER A 20 13.57 -1.94 -12.36
CA SER A 20 12.86 -1.62 -13.59
C SER A 20 11.76 -0.58 -13.33
N ASP A 21 11.30 0.08 -14.39
CA ASP A 21 10.23 1.08 -14.26
C ASP A 21 8.90 0.46 -13.78
N GLU A 22 8.65 -0.81 -14.14
CA GLU A 22 7.48 -1.57 -13.67
C GLU A 22 7.59 -1.89 -12.17
N GLU A 23 8.73 -2.40 -11.70
CA GLU A 23 8.97 -2.64 -10.27
C GLU A 23 8.87 -1.36 -9.45
N LYS A 24 9.43 -0.24 -9.94
CA LYS A 24 9.28 1.08 -9.30
C LYS A 24 7.82 1.48 -9.22
N SER A 25 7.08 1.34 -10.32
CA SER A 25 5.65 1.66 -10.35
C SER A 25 4.89 0.86 -9.29
N LEU A 26 5.03 -0.46 -9.29
CA LEU A 26 4.33 -1.36 -8.35
C LEU A 26 4.69 -1.07 -6.90
N VAL A 27 5.97 -0.88 -6.57
CA VAL A 27 6.41 -0.58 -5.20
C VAL A 27 5.86 0.76 -4.74
N LYS A 28 5.86 1.78 -5.60
CA LYS A 28 5.28 3.10 -5.27
C LYS A 28 3.75 3.07 -5.16
N GLN A 29 3.07 2.25 -5.96
CA GLN A 29 1.64 2.02 -5.79
C GLN A 29 1.35 1.36 -4.44
N ALA A 30 2.08 0.31 -4.09
CA ALA A 30 1.95 -0.40 -2.81
C ALA A 30 2.23 0.50 -1.60
N ASP A 31 3.28 1.33 -1.65
CA ASP A 31 3.61 2.30 -0.60
C ASP A 31 2.45 3.28 -0.34
N ALA A 32 1.87 3.84 -1.41
CA ALA A 32 0.74 4.75 -1.30
C ALA A 32 -0.53 4.06 -0.78
N LEU A 33 -0.79 2.82 -1.22
CA LEU A 33 -1.89 2.00 -0.72
C LEU A 33 -1.74 1.71 0.78
N CYS A 34 -0.56 1.28 1.24
CA CYS A 34 -0.30 1.04 2.66
C CYS A 34 -0.52 2.31 3.50
N ALA A 35 -0.04 3.46 3.02
CA ALA A 35 -0.27 4.73 3.70
C ALA A 35 -1.77 5.10 3.74
N TYR A 36 -2.51 4.83 2.66
CA TYR A 36 -3.96 5.06 2.59
C TYR A 36 -4.73 4.16 3.55
N LEU A 37 -4.41 2.86 3.57
CA LEU A 37 -4.99 1.88 4.50
C LEU A 37 -4.75 2.28 5.95
N LYS A 38 -3.53 2.75 6.28
CA LYS A 38 -3.25 3.29 7.61
C LYS A 38 -4.15 4.47 7.97
N CYS A 39 -4.47 5.35 7.01
CA CYS A 39 -5.41 6.43 7.24
C CYS A 39 -6.83 5.90 7.52
N LEU A 40 -7.28 4.87 6.80
CA LEU A 40 -8.59 4.25 7.02
C LEU A 40 -8.70 3.66 8.44
N GLU A 41 -7.68 2.92 8.88
CA GLU A 41 -7.63 2.34 10.23
C GLU A 41 -7.70 3.41 11.33
N GLU A 42 -6.92 4.49 11.19
CA GLU A 42 -6.91 5.59 12.15
C GLU A 42 -8.26 6.31 12.20
N LEU A 43 -8.89 6.54 11.05
CA LEU A 43 -10.22 7.14 10.98
C LEU A 43 -11.29 6.24 11.58
N ALA A 44 -11.22 4.92 11.35
CA ALA A 44 -12.09 3.94 11.98
C ALA A 44 -11.90 3.90 13.51
N ALA A 45 -10.69 4.13 14.00
CA ALA A 45 -10.39 4.30 15.42
C ALA A 45 -10.80 5.68 15.99
N GLY A 46 -11.37 6.57 15.18
CA GLY A 46 -11.84 7.89 15.57
C GLY A 46 -10.78 9.00 15.52
N ASN A 47 -9.60 8.72 14.97
CA ASN A 47 -8.52 9.70 14.84
C ASN A 47 -8.66 10.56 13.57
N ASN A 48 -9.35 11.69 13.71
CA ASN A 48 -9.62 12.61 12.61
C ASN A 48 -8.40 13.41 12.12
N GLU A 49 -7.23 13.31 12.76
CA GLU A 49 -5.99 13.96 12.28
C GLU A 49 -5.57 13.43 10.89
N PHE A 50 -5.99 12.21 10.55
CA PHE A 50 -5.68 11.55 9.29
C PHE A 50 -6.57 11.96 8.11
N LEU A 51 -7.62 12.79 8.32
CA LEU A 51 -8.51 13.24 7.23
C LEU A 51 -7.73 13.95 6.11
N LEU A 52 -6.83 14.87 6.46
CA LEU A 52 -6.03 15.59 5.47
C LEU A 52 -5.04 14.68 4.75
N ALA A 53 -4.46 13.70 5.45
CA ALA A 53 -3.56 12.73 4.87
C ALA A 53 -4.30 11.83 3.86
N LYS A 54 -5.50 11.35 4.19
CA LYS A 54 -6.37 10.58 3.31
C LYS A 54 -6.63 11.30 1.99
N THR A 55 -7.08 12.56 2.04
CA THR A 55 -7.37 13.33 0.80
C THR A 55 -6.14 13.53 -0.08
N ARG A 56 -4.96 13.73 0.50
CA ARG A 56 -3.70 13.84 -0.27
C ARG A 56 -3.30 12.49 -0.90
N LEU A 57 -3.52 11.40 -0.18
CA LEU A 57 -3.24 10.05 -0.67
C LEU A 57 -4.21 9.66 -1.77
N GLU A 58 -5.48 10.03 -1.71
CA GLU A 58 -6.45 9.82 -2.81
C GLU A 58 -5.96 10.43 -4.12
N ALA A 59 -5.44 11.67 -4.08
CA ALA A 59 -4.84 12.29 -5.26
C ALA A 59 -3.56 11.57 -5.74
N THR A 60 -2.77 11.03 -4.80
CA THR A 60 -1.55 10.28 -5.12
C THR A 60 -1.86 8.92 -5.75
N LEU A 61 -2.90 8.23 -5.27
CA LEU A 61 -3.40 6.98 -5.82
C LEU A 61 -3.94 7.19 -7.22
N GLU A 62 -4.76 8.22 -7.46
CA GLU A 62 -5.27 8.53 -8.81
C GLU A 62 -4.13 8.85 -9.79
N ALA A 63 -3.10 9.57 -9.35
CA ALA A 63 -1.93 9.86 -10.19
C ALA A 63 -1.09 8.62 -10.53
N ARG A 64 -1.20 7.54 -9.75
CA ARG A 64 -0.48 6.26 -9.91
C ARG A 64 -1.41 5.12 -10.35
N ARG A 65 -2.63 5.46 -10.79
CA ARG A 65 -3.70 4.51 -11.04
C ARG A 65 -3.31 3.48 -12.10
N SER A 66 -3.75 2.25 -11.87
CA SER A 66 -3.49 1.08 -12.71
C SER A 66 -4.64 0.07 -12.57
N GLN A 67 -4.67 -0.95 -13.44
CA GLN A 67 -5.70 -1.98 -13.37
C GLN A 67 -5.55 -2.84 -12.10
N GLU A 68 -4.31 -3.12 -11.71
CA GLU A 68 -3.99 -3.86 -10.49
C GLU A 68 -4.36 -3.08 -9.22
N MET A 69 -4.17 -1.75 -9.20
CA MET A 69 -4.62 -0.90 -8.10
C MET A 69 -6.14 -0.84 -8.04
N ASP A 70 -6.81 -0.64 -9.18
CA ASP A 70 -8.28 -0.61 -9.23
C ASP A 70 -8.87 -1.91 -8.68
N TYR A 71 -8.34 -3.07 -9.11
CA TYR A 71 -8.73 -4.36 -8.56
C TYR A 71 -8.50 -4.44 -7.04
N PHE A 72 -7.35 -3.99 -6.55
CA PHE A 72 -7.06 -4.03 -5.12
C PHE A 72 -8.02 -3.14 -4.31
N MET A 73 -8.29 -1.93 -4.82
CA MET A 73 -9.21 -0.96 -4.23
C MET A 73 -10.65 -1.47 -4.22
N GLU A 74 -11.09 -2.18 -5.25
CA GLU A 74 -12.45 -2.73 -5.31
C GLU A 74 -12.60 -3.99 -4.46
N VAL A 75 -11.60 -4.88 -4.44
CA VAL A 75 -11.71 -6.22 -3.85
C VAL A 75 -11.27 -6.26 -2.38
N PHE A 76 -10.19 -5.57 -2.01
CA PHE A 76 -9.59 -5.72 -0.67
C PHE A 76 -9.89 -4.53 0.26
N VAL A 77 -9.85 -3.30 -0.25
CA VAL A 77 -9.98 -2.09 0.59
C VAL A 77 -11.31 -1.99 1.35
N PRO A 78 -12.48 -2.41 0.82
CA PRO A 78 -13.73 -2.37 1.59
C PRO A 78 -13.64 -3.13 2.91
N SER A 79 -12.87 -4.22 2.96
CA SER A 79 -12.68 -5.06 4.14
C SER A 79 -12.00 -4.33 5.30
N PHE A 80 -11.30 -3.22 5.06
CA PHE A 80 -10.65 -2.44 6.12
C PHE A 80 -11.62 -1.59 6.96
N HIS A 81 -12.91 -1.56 6.57
CA HIS A 81 -13.97 -0.98 7.40
C HIS A 81 -14.69 -2.04 8.25
N LEU A 82 -14.38 -3.32 8.04
CA LEU A 82 -14.96 -4.44 8.76
C LEU A 82 -14.15 -4.74 10.02
N SER A 83 -14.83 -5.12 11.08
CA SER A 83 -14.26 -5.77 12.25
C SER A 83 -13.79 -7.19 11.93
N LEU A 84 -12.94 -7.75 12.80
CA LEU A 84 -12.47 -9.13 12.66
C LEU A 84 -13.61 -10.16 12.60
N ASP A 85 -14.69 -9.91 13.36
CA ASP A 85 -15.87 -10.77 13.35
C ASP A 85 -16.60 -10.69 12.01
N GLU A 86 -16.77 -9.50 11.44
CA GLU A 86 -17.39 -9.29 10.12
C GLU A 86 -16.60 -9.95 8.99
N ILE A 87 -15.26 -9.90 9.04
CA ILE A 87 -14.38 -10.59 8.08
C ILE A 87 -14.57 -12.12 8.15
N SER A 88 -14.79 -12.67 9.35
CA SER A 88 -14.91 -14.12 9.55
C SER A 88 -16.26 -14.71 9.10
N GLN A 89 -17.30 -13.89 8.96
CA GLN A 89 -18.64 -14.36 8.57
C GLN A 89 -18.89 -14.36 7.06
N ASP A 90 -18.17 -13.54 6.30
CA ASP A 90 -18.31 -13.42 4.84
C ASP A 90 -17.42 -14.40 4.04
N SER A 91 -16.74 -15.33 4.71
CA SER A 91 -15.98 -16.40 4.04
C SER A 91 -16.92 -17.58 3.73
N PRO A 92 -17.32 -17.82 2.46
CA PRO A 92 -18.06 -19.03 2.12
C PRO A 92 -17.12 -20.23 2.29
N LEU A 93 -17.57 -21.22 3.07
CA LEU A 93 -17.04 -22.58 3.04
C LEU A 93 -17.12 -23.17 1.62
#